data_AF-A0A8S9L1B1-F1
#
_entry.id   AF-A0A8S9L1B1-F1
#
_cell.length_a   1.000
_cell.length_b   1.000
_cell.length_c   1.000
_cell.angle_alpha   90.00
_cell.angle_beta   90.00
_cell.angle_gamma   90.00
#
_symmetry.space_group_name_H-M   'P 1'
#
loop_
_entity.id
_entity.type
_entity.pdbx_description
1 polymer ?
#
loop_
_entity_poly.entity_id
_entity_poly.type
_entity_poly.pdbx_seq_one_letter_code
_entity_poly.pdbx_strand_id
1 'polypeptide(L)'
;MESLTHIPPGYRFHPTDEELVDYYLKKKVAFPGMQVDVIKDVDLYKIEPWDIQGMTMGLEYLDNYLVHWPIKLKPGVSEPIPKEEEFEKDVGIEETWQGMERCLEMGLCKSIGVSNFSSKKIYDLLNFASVSPSVNQVEMHPLWRQSKLRKVCEANNIHVSGYSPLGGPGNRWGSTAVIEHPVIKSIALKHNATPAQVALRWGISKGASVIVKSFNGERMRENKRALDIKLDDQDLSFIDQLEEWKIMRGDFLVNQTTSPYKSIQQLWDDEI
;
A
#
# COMPACT_ATOMS: atom_id res chain seq x y z
N MET A 1 -34.82 22.64 19.14
CA MET A 1 -35.53 21.77 18.19
C MET A 1 -34.58 21.61 17.00
N GLU A 2 -33.64 20.67 17.07
CA GLU A 2 -33.76 19.29 16.51
C GLU A 2 -34.23 19.33 15.04
N SER A 3 -33.54 18.80 14.04
CA SER A 3 -32.62 17.66 14.00
C SER A 3 -31.71 17.75 12.75
N LEU A 4 -30.46 17.32 12.89
CA LEU A 4 -29.69 16.60 11.86
C LEU A 4 -28.52 15.94 12.62
N THR A 5 -28.88 14.85 13.26
CA THR A 5 -28.02 13.96 14.04
C THR A 5 -27.15 13.11 13.09
N HIS A 6 -25.86 13.10 13.40
CA HIS A 6 -24.84 12.11 13.02
C HIS A 6 -24.52 11.87 11.53
N ILE A 7 -23.38 12.42 11.10
CA ILE A 7 -22.47 11.74 10.17
C ILE A 7 -21.04 11.78 10.77
N PRO A 8 -20.37 10.63 10.99
CA PRO A 8 -18.99 10.60 11.49
C PRO A 8 -18.02 11.25 10.48
N PRO A 9 -17.01 12.02 10.93
CA PRO A 9 -16.05 12.63 10.03
C PRO A 9 -15.10 11.58 9.46
N GLY A 10 -15.05 11.49 8.14
CA GLY A 10 -14.02 10.73 7.44
C GLY A 10 -14.43 10.14 6.11
N TYR A 11 -15.05 10.93 5.21
CA TYR A 11 -15.05 10.72 3.76
C TYR A 11 -15.57 12.01 3.07
N ARG A 12 -14.66 12.95 2.85
CA ARG A 12 -14.68 13.80 1.65
C ARG A 12 -13.28 13.77 1.09
N PHE A 13 -13.15 13.45 -0.19
CA PHE A 13 -11.86 13.52 -0.89
C PHE A 13 -11.45 14.94 -1.26
N HIS A 14 -12.25 15.97 -0.95
CA HIS A 14 -11.86 17.39 -0.96
C HIS A 14 -12.73 18.13 0.06
N PRO A 15 -12.27 18.43 1.28
CA PRO A 15 -12.85 19.53 2.05
C PRO A 15 -12.56 20.84 1.29
N THR A 16 -13.52 21.77 1.24
CA THR A 16 -13.21 23.11 0.70
C THR A 16 -12.25 23.83 1.65
N ASP A 17 -11.50 24.81 1.16
CA ASP A 17 -10.61 25.63 1.99
C ASP A 17 -11.36 26.23 3.19
N GLU A 18 -12.66 26.53 3.04
CA GLU A 18 -13.54 27.03 4.08
C GLU A 18 -13.86 26.00 5.18
N GLU A 19 -14.02 24.72 4.81
CA GLU A 19 -14.25 23.61 5.76
C GLU A 19 -12.99 23.26 6.56
N LEU A 20 -11.82 23.37 5.92
CA LEU A 20 -10.53 23.25 6.59
C LEU A 20 -10.30 24.42 7.55
N VAL A 21 -10.59 25.65 7.13
CA VAL A 21 -10.45 26.87 7.96
C VAL A 21 -11.37 26.80 9.18
N ASP A 22 -12.67 26.49 9.02
CA ASP A 22 -13.62 26.51 10.13
C ASP A 22 -13.42 25.35 11.12
N TYR A 23 -13.07 24.15 10.64
CA TYR A 23 -12.82 23.00 11.52
C TYR A 23 -11.43 23.06 12.19
N TYR A 24 -10.40 23.52 11.46
CA TYR A 24 -9.02 23.53 11.95
C TYR A 24 -8.72 24.76 12.82
N LEU A 25 -9.19 25.97 12.45
CA LEU A 25 -8.93 27.18 13.25
C LEU A 25 -9.78 27.24 14.52
N LYS A 26 -11.06 26.82 14.51
CA LYS A 26 -11.86 26.75 15.74
C LYS A 26 -11.27 25.80 16.77
N LYS A 27 -10.76 24.64 16.35
CA LYS A 27 -10.08 23.71 17.28
C LYS A 27 -8.74 24.24 17.78
N LYS A 28 -7.98 24.95 16.95
CA LYS A 28 -6.68 25.54 17.33
C LYS A 28 -6.82 26.71 18.31
N VAL A 29 -7.92 27.46 18.25
CA VAL A 29 -8.24 28.54 19.20
C VAL A 29 -8.87 28.00 20.49
N ALA A 30 -9.65 26.92 20.42
CA ALA A 30 -10.39 26.39 21.57
C ALA A 30 -9.63 25.36 22.43
N PHE A 31 -8.58 24.70 21.90
CA PHE A 31 -7.85 23.66 22.64
C PHE A 31 -6.34 23.73 22.39
N PRO A 32 -5.52 24.15 23.38
CA PRO A 32 -4.08 24.08 23.25
C PRO A 32 -3.63 22.64 23.53
N GLY A 33 -3.07 21.99 22.50
CA GLY A 33 -2.27 20.78 22.67
C GLY A 33 -2.85 19.52 22.01
N MET A 34 -2.65 19.39 20.70
CA MET A 34 -2.49 18.08 20.08
C MET A 34 -1.55 18.22 18.88
N GLN A 35 -0.35 17.64 19.00
CA GLN A 35 0.50 17.38 17.86
C GLN A 35 -0.17 16.27 17.04
N VAL A 36 -0.58 16.58 15.82
CA VAL A 36 -1.08 15.60 14.87
C VAL A 36 -0.23 15.73 13.62
N ASP A 37 0.49 14.65 13.29
CA ASP A 37 1.18 14.53 12.02
C ASP A 37 0.14 14.38 10.92
N VAL A 38 -0.04 15.45 10.16
CA VAL A 38 -0.88 15.48 8.97
C VAL A 38 -0.06 14.88 7.83
N ILE A 39 -0.35 13.63 7.46
CA ILE A 39 0.09 13.07 6.17
C ILE A 39 -0.70 13.81 5.09
N LYS A 40 -0.03 14.65 4.30
CA LYS A 40 -0.58 15.21 3.07
C LYS A 40 -0.15 14.33 1.89
N ASP A 41 -1.09 14.03 1.00
CA ASP A 41 -0.83 13.29 -0.23
C ASP A 41 0.17 14.05 -1.10
N VAL A 42 1.29 13.40 -1.42
CA VAL A 42 2.26 13.88 -2.42
C VAL A 42 2.02 13.10 -3.71
N ASP A 43 1.61 13.80 -4.75
CA ASP A 43 1.39 13.26 -6.09
C ASP A 43 2.74 13.17 -6.82
N LEU A 44 3.41 12.01 -6.69
CA LEU A 44 4.75 11.75 -7.25
C LEU A 44 4.82 11.83 -8.79
N TYR A 45 3.69 11.98 -9.49
CA TYR A 45 3.64 12.16 -10.95
C TYR A 45 3.76 13.62 -11.39
N LYS A 46 3.78 14.57 -10.44
CA LYS A 46 3.84 16.02 -10.72
C LYS A 46 5.12 16.71 -10.24
N ILE A 47 6.00 15.98 -9.55
CA ILE A 47 7.15 16.56 -8.86
C ILE A 47 8.34 15.65 -9.14
N GLU A 48 9.39 16.20 -9.75
CA GLU A 48 10.62 15.45 -9.96
C GLU A 48 11.31 15.21 -8.60
N PRO A 49 12.04 14.11 -8.39
CA PRO A 49 12.59 13.75 -7.07
C PRO A 49 13.45 14.84 -6.40
N TRP A 50 14.07 15.75 -7.16
CA TRP A 50 14.85 16.88 -6.64
C TRP A 50 14.02 18.10 -6.23
N ASP A 51 12.77 18.23 -6.70
CA ASP A 51 11.88 19.33 -6.36
C ASP A 51 11.26 19.18 -4.96
N ILE A 52 11.42 18.00 -4.35
CA ILE A 52 11.01 17.69 -2.96
C ILE A 52 11.70 18.62 -1.95
N GLN A 53 12.92 19.08 -2.24
CA GLN A 53 13.69 19.96 -1.34
C GLN A 53 13.01 21.30 -1.01
N GLY A 54 12.09 21.78 -1.86
CA GLY A 54 11.34 23.02 -1.64
C GLY A 54 9.94 22.83 -1.06
N MET A 55 9.43 21.60 -1.03
CA MET A 55 8.07 21.28 -0.58
C MET A 55 8.11 20.74 0.85
N THR A 56 8.31 21.63 1.82
CA THR A 56 8.26 21.25 3.22
C THR A 56 6.85 20.80 3.60
N MET A 57 6.63 19.49 3.75
CA MET A 57 5.58 18.92 4.60
C MET A 57 5.86 19.14 6.11
N GLY A 58 6.77 20.07 6.45
CA GLY A 58 7.39 20.17 7.77
C GLY A 58 8.33 19.00 8.11
N LEU A 59 8.56 18.08 7.17
CA LEU A 59 9.43 16.92 7.31
C LEU A 59 10.77 17.21 6.66
N GLU A 60 11.86 16.92 7.37
CA GLU A 60 13.24 17.08 6.86
C GLU A 60 13.68 15.88 6.00
N TYR A 61 13.02 14.72 6.15
CA TYR A 61 13.29 13.48 5.42
C TYR A 61 12.07 12.55 5.45
N LEU A 62 12.08 11.50 4.63
CA LEU A 62 11.16 10.36 4.70
C LEU A 62 11.85 9.10 5.26
N ASP A 63 11.22 8.36 6.17
CA ASP A 63 11.81 7.08 6.60
C ASP A 63 11.89 6.07 5.44
N ASN A 64 10.90 6.06 4.55
CA ASN A 64 10.87 5.16 3.39
C ASN A 64 10.20 5.83 2.17
N TYR A 65 10.82 5.70 1.00
CA TYR A 65 10.31 6.22 -0.28
C TYR A 65 10.23 5.09 -1.31
N LEU A 66 9.09 4.94 -2.00
CA LEU A 66 8.83 3.77 -2.84
C LEU A 66 8.48 4.14 -4.28
N VAL A 67 9.03 3.42 -5.27
CA VAL A 67 8.42 3.35 -6.61
C VAL A 67 7.06 2.69 -6.49
N HIS A 68 5.97 3.41 -6.74
CA HIS A 68 4.62 2.91 -6.44
C HIS A 68 4.17 1.78 -7.39
N TRP A 69 4.46 1.91 -8.69
CA TRP A 69 4.13 0.93 -9.72
C TRP A 69 5.26 0.89 -10.76
N PRO A 70 5.54 -0.26 -11.39
CA PRO A 70 6.51 -0.37 -12.49
C PRO A 70 5.96 0.17 -13.81
N ILE A 71 5.35 1.35 -13.80
CA ILE A 71 4.81 2.04 -14.99
C ILE A 71 5.39 3.44 -15.08
N LYS A 72 5.40 4.00 -16.29
CA LYS A 72 5.68 5.42 -16.51
C LYS A 72 4.49 6.07 -17.20
N LEU A 73 4.09 7.21 -16.66
CA LEU A 73 3.04 8.05 -17.22
C LEU A 73 3.66 9.34 -17.76
N LYS A 74 2.95 9.98 -18.69
CA LYS A 74 3.32 11.29 -19.21
C LYS A 74 3.26 12.36 -18.11
N PRO A 75 4.10 13.40 -18.18
CA PRO A 75 4.03 14.51 -17.24
C PRO A 75 2.65 15.16 -17.20
N GLY A 76 2.16 15.48 -16.00
CA GLY A 76 0.88 16.15 -15.78
C GLY A 76 -0.34 15.25 -15.68
N VAL A 77 -0.18 13.93 -15.84
CA VAL A 77 -1.25 12.96 -15.55
C VAL A 77 -1.51 12.94 -14.04
N SER A 78 -2.78 13.13 -13.66
CA SER A 78 -3.18 13.23 -12.25
C SER A 78 -4.33 12.34 -11.86
N GLU A 79 -4.96 11.68 -12.84
CA GLU A 79 -6.10 10.82 -12.58
C GLU A 79 -5.62 9.47 -12.04
N PRO A 80 -6.31 8.88 -11.03
CA PRO A 80 -5.96 7.58 -10.48
C PRO A 80 -6.01 6.43 -11.50
N ILE A 81 -6.80 6.60 -12.56
CA ILE A 81 -6.91 5.69 -13.68
C ILE A 81 -6.38 6.45 -14.90
N PRO A 82 -5.16 6.14 -15.38
CA PRO A 82 -4.61 6.78 -16.55
C PRO A 82 -5.44 6.43 -17.79
N LYS A 83 -5.57 7.39 -18.70
CA LYS A 83 -6.10 7.14 -20.04
C LYS A 83 -5.09 6.36 -20.85
N GLU A 84 -5.57 5.77 -21.93
CA GLU A 84 -4.74 4.97 -22.81
C GLU A 84 -3.56 5.81 -23.36
N GLU A 85 -3.79 6.99 -23.88
CA GLU A 85 -2.74 7.86 -24.43
C GLU A 85 -1.73 8.40 -23.42
N GLU A 86 -1.93 8.19 -22.11
CA GLU A 86 -1.15 8.77 -21.03
C GLU A 86 0.06 7.93 -20.59
N PHE A 87 0.20 6.71 -21.10
CA PHE A 87 1.34 5.84 -20.80
C PHE A 87 2.57 6.18 -21.65
N GLU A 88 3.75 6.00 -21.05
CA GLU A 88 5.03 5.93 -21.74
C GLU A 88 5.46 4.46 -21.89
N LYS A 89 5.91 4.08 -23.10
CA LYS A 89 6.28 2.69 -23.41
C LYS A 89 7.56 2.27 -22.72
N ASP A 90 8.51 3.18 -22.64
CA ASP A 90 9.74 2.97 -21.90
C ASP A 90 9.50 3.36 -20.43
N VAL A 91 9.54 2.36 -19.56
CA VAL A 91 9.31 2.55 -18.13
C VAL A 91 10.49 3.31 -17.49
N GLY A 92 11.71 3.14 -18.00
CA GLY A 92 12.91 3.79 -17.46
C GLY A 92 13.17 3.50 -15.98
N ILE A 93 13.05 2.23 -15.57
CA ILE A 93 13.15 1.86 -14.15
C ILE A 93 14.58 2.02 -13.62
N GLU A 94 15.59 1.85 -14.46
CA GLU A 94 17.00 2.02 -14.08
C GLU A 94 17.30 3.48 -13.75
N GLU A 95 16.89 4.41 -14.61
CA GLU A 95 17.03 5.85 -14.39
C GLU A 95 16.24 6.30 -13.16
N THR A 96 15.03 5.78 -12.99
CA THR A 96 14.20 6.04 -11.80
C THR A 96 14.91 5.57 -10.53
N TRP A 97 15.48 4.37 -10.54
CA TRP A 97 16.17 3.81 -9.37
C TRP A 97 17.45 4.59 -9.03
N GLN A 98 18.25 4.96 -10.04
CA GLN A 98 19.41 5.84 -9.85
C GLN A 98 19.02 7.20 -9.24
N GLY A 99 17.84 7.73 -9.59
CA GLY A 99 17.27 8.92 -8.94
C GLY A 99 16.95 8.69 -7.46
N MET A 100 16.35 7.54 -7.13
CA MET A 100 16.06 7.17 -5.74
C MET A 100 17.34 6.98 -4.90
N GLU A 101 18.38 6.37 -5.47
CA GLU A 101 19.68 6.20 -4.81
C GLU A 101 20.31 7.57 -4.48
N ARG A 102 20.18 8.56 -5.37
CA ARG A 102 20.60 9.94 -5.07
C ARG A 102 19.77 10.57 -3.95
N CYS A 103 18.45 10.35 -3.90
CA CYS A 103 17.64 10.82 -2.78
C CYS A 103 18.12 10.25 -1.43
N LEU A 104 18.55 8.99 -1.42
CA LEU A 104 19.12 8.34 -0.24
C LEU A 104 20.48 8.96 0.12
N GLU A 105 21.38 9.14 -0.85
CA GLU A 105 22.70 9.76 -0.65
C GLU A 105 22.59 11.18 -0.09
N MET A 106 21.61 11.96 -0.57
CA MET A 106 21.34 13.32 -0.11
C MET A 106 20.64 13.39 1.25
N GLY A 107 20.28 12.26 1.85
CA GLY A 107 19.58 12.19 3.14
C GLY A 107 18.12 12.61 3.10
N LEU A 108 17.51 12.70 1.91
CA LEU A 108 16.09 13.04 1.74
C LEU A 108 15.18 11.89 2.17
N CYS A 109 15.71 10.67 2.16
CA CYS A 109 15.08 9.51 2.76
C CYS A 109 16.09 8.65 3.52
N LYS A 110 15.62 7.85 4.48
CA LYS A 110 16.45 6.84 5.18
C LYS A 110 16.47 5.49 4.48
N SER A 111 15.46 5.19 3.68
CA SER A 111 15.42 3.99 2.84
C SER A 111 14.62 4.21 1.56
N ILE A 112 14.93 3.40 0.56
CA ILE A 112 14.24 3.36 -0.73
C ILE A 112 13.77 1.94 -1.03
N GLY A 113 12.64 1.81 -1.70
CA GLY A 113 12.07 0.53 -2.08
C GLY A 113 11.14 0.63 -3.28
N VAL A 114 10.40 -0.45 -3.50
CA VAL A 114 9.44 -0.56 -4.59
C VAL A 114 8.09 -1.04 -4.08
N SER A 115 7.07 -0.95 -4.92
CA SER A 115 5.74 -1.45 -4.68
C SER A 115 5.19 -2.05 -5.96
N ASN A 116 4.42 -3.14 -5.83
CA ASN A 116 3.84 -3.86 -6.96
C ASN A 116 4.87 -4.46 -7.95
N PHE A 117 6.06 -4.82 -7.46
CA PHE A 117 7.05 -5.53 -8.28
C PHE A 117 6.88 -7.04 -8.12
N SER A 118 6.81 -7.75 -9.24
CA SER A 118 6.86 -9.22 -9.31
C SER A 118 8.27 -9.73 -8.94
N SER A 119 8.41 -11.04 -8.74
CA SER A 119 9.73 -11.63 -8.47
C SER A 119 10.73 -11.36 -9.61
N LYS A 120 10.27 -11.40 -10.86
CA LYS A 120 11.12 -11.15 -12.02
C LYS A 120 11.60 -9.69 -12.02
N LYS A 121 10.70 -8.73 -11.81
CA LYS A 121 11.05 -7.30 -11.77
C LYS A 121 11.99 -6.96 -10.62
N ILE A 122 11.89 -7.66 -9.48
CA ILE A 122 12.88 -7.56 -8.41
C ILE A 122 14.27 -8.00 -8.87
N TYR A 123 14.40 -9.16 -9.52
CA TYR A 123 15.70 -9.59 -10.05
C TYR A 123 16.24 -8.65 -11.14
N ASP A 124 15.38 -8.17 -12.03
CA ASP A 124 15.77 -7.21 -13.07
C ASP A 124 16.34 -5.93 -12.43
N LEU A 125 15.68 -5.40 -11.39
CA LEU A 125 16.14 -4.23 -10.63
C LEU A 125 17.51 -4.48 -9.97
N LEU A 126 17.68 -5.62 -9.33
CA LEU A 126 18.92 -5.98 -8.62
C LEU A 126 20.14 -6.10 -9.54
N ASN A 127 19.95 -6.29 -10.85
CA ASN A 127 21.06 -6.38 -11.80
C ASN A 127 21.79 -5.06 -12.02
N PHE A 128 21.12 -3.92 -11.80
CA PHE A 128 21.71 -2.58 -11.99
C PHE A 128 21.69 -1.72 -10.72
N ALA A 129 20.93 -2.10 -9.69
CA ALA A 129 20.86 -1.37 -8.42
C ALA A 129 22.22 -1.39 -7.69
N SER A 130 22.72 -0.20 -7.35
CA SER A 130 23.88 -0.05 -6.45
C SER A 130 23.47 -0.21 -4.98
N VAL A 131 22.24 0.18 -4.64
CA VAL A 131 21.58 -0.06 -3.36
C VAL A 131 20.33 -0.89 -3.61
N SER A 132 20.25 -2.08 -3.03
CA SER A 132 19.05 -2.93 -3.14
C SER A 132 17.84 -2.28 -2.49
N PRO A 133 16.61 -2.50 -3.01
CA PRO A 133 15.40 -1.99 -2.36
C PRO A 133 15.25 -2.57 -0.96
N SER A 134 14.99 -1.72 0.04
CA SER A 134 14.76 -2.17 1.41
C SER A 134 13.42 -2.87 1.58
N VAL A 135 12.43 -2.49 0.77
CA VAL A 135 11.04 -2.95 0.87
C VAL A 135 10.47 -3.22 -0.52
N ASN A 136 9.68 -4.29 -0.65
CA ASN A 136 8.69 -4.43 -1.72
C ASN A 136 7.28 -4.45 -1.09
N GLN A 137 6.52 -3.37 -1.28
CA GLN A 137 5.15 -3.26 -0.79
C GLN A 137 4.17 -3.87 -1.80
N VAL A 138 3.45 -4.91 -1.42
CA VAL A 138 2.57 -5.64 -2.34
C VAL A 138 1.25 -6.01 -1.69
N GLU A 139 0.25 -6.30 -2.51
CA GLU A 139 -0.97 -6.93 -2.02
C GLU A 139 -0.60 -8.25 -1.37
N MET A 140 -1.01 -8.43 -0.11
CA MET A 140 -0.78 -9.67 0.60
C MET A 140 -1.87 -9.89 1.65
N HIS A 141 -2.55 -11.02 1.55
CA HIS A 141 -3.61 -11.46 2.48
C HIS A 141 -3.76 -12.99 2.41
N PRO A 142 -4.55 -13.63 3.28
CA PRO A 142 -4.72 -15.09 3.27
C PRO A 142 -5.10 -15.69 1.92
N LEU A 143 -5.85 -14.95 1.08
CA LEU A 143 -6.24 -15.37 -0.28
C LEU A 143 -5.25 -14.95 -1.38
N TRP A 144 -4.15 -14.26 -1.06
CA TRP A 144 -3.09 -13.89 -2.01
C TRP A 144 -1.79 -13.76 -1.24
N ARG A 145 -1.11 -14.91 -1.07
CA ARG A 145 -0.11 -15.09 -0.01
C ARG A 145 1.30 -14.72 -0.43
N GLN A 146 1.52 -14.47 -1.72
CA GLN A 146 2.79 -14.06 -2.29
C GLN A 146 3.94 -15.03 -1.98
N SER A 147 3.67 -16.34 -1.90
CA SER A 147 4.65 -17.33 -1.40
C SER A 147 5.95 -17.36 -2.23
N LYS A 148 5.86 -17.22 -3.55
CA LYS A 148 7.03 -17.12 -4.44
C LYS A 148 7.80 -15.82 -4.20
N LEU A 149 7.10 -14.68 -4.29
CA LEU A 149 7.69 -13.36 -4.12
C LEU A 149 8.35 -13.16 -2.75
N ARG A 150 7.72 -13.64 -1.67
CA ARG A 150 8.28 -13.57 -0.31
C ARG A 150 9.61 -14.29 -0.20
N LYS A 151 9.73 -15.49 -0.77
CA LYS A 151 11.01 -16.23 -0.79
C LYS A 151 12.09 -15.49 -1.56
N VAL A 152 11.72 -14.87 -2.69
CA VAL A 152 12.65 -14.05 -3.49
C VAL A 152 13.10 -12.81 -2.71
N CYS A 153 12.17 -12.10 -2.08
CA CYS A 153 12.50 -10.93 -1.28
C CYS A 153 13.37 -11.30 -0.07
N GLU A 154 13.01 -12.36 0.67
CA GLU A 154 13.80 -12.88 1.79
C GLU A 154 15.24 -13.24 1.39
N ALA A 155 15.41 -13.97 0.27
CA ALA A 155 16.73 -14.35 -0.23
C ALA A 155 17.62 -13.16 -0.62
N ASN A 156 17.02 -11.99 -0.88
CA ASN A 156 17.72 -10.77 -1.26
C ASN A 156 17.69 -9.69 -0.16
N ASN A 157 17.30 -10.05 1.07
CA ASN A 157 17.16 -9.11 2.21
C ASN A 157 16.20 -7.93 1.95
N ILE A 158 15.16 -8.16 1.14
CA ILE A 158 14.10 -7.20 0.85
C ILE A 158 12.91 -7.51 1.75
N HIS A 159 12.46 -6.53 2.53
CA HIS A 159 11.31 -6.70 3.41
C HIS A 159 10.00 -6.65 2.62
N VAL A 160 9.08 -7.57 2.88
CA VAL A 160 7.74 -7.53 2.27
C VAL A 160 6.77 -6.79 3.18
N SER A 161 6.12 -5.76 2.63
CA SER A 161 5.05 -5.04 3.33
C SER A 161 3.71 -5.27 2.63
N GLY A 162 2.79 -5.95 3.31
CA GLY A 162 1.47 -6.31 2.80
C GLY A 162 0.47 -5.16 2.87
N TYR A 163 0.09 -4.58 1.73
CA TYR A 163 -1.10 -3.74 1.62
C TYR A 163 -2.36 -4.58 1.39
N SER A 164 -3.53 -3.97 1.64
CA SER A 164 -4.84 -4.65 1.56
C SER A 164 -4.91 -5.99 2.31
N PRO A 165 -4.41 -6.09 3.55
CA PRO A 165 -4.41 -7.36 4.29
C PRO A 165 -5.82 -7.92 4.55
N LEU A 166 -6.86 -7.10 4.38
CA LEU A 166 -8.26 -7.47 4.51
C LEU A 166 -9.01 -7.58 3.15
N GLY A 167 -8.31 -7.48 2.02
CA GLY A 167 -8.89 -7.48 0.67
C GLY A 167 -9.35 -6.10 0.15
N GLY A 168 -8.97 -5.02 0.85
CA GLY A 168 -9.36 -3.65 0.51
C GLY A 168 -10.85 -3.28 0.59
N PRO A 169 -11.67 -3.78 1.55
CA PRO A 169 -13.10 -3.46 1.62
C PRO A 169 -13.40 -1.95 1.56
N GLY A 170 -14.38 -1.57 0.75
CA GLY A 170 -14.79 -0.17 0.55
C GLY A 170 -14.02 0.58 -0.54
N ASN A 171 -12.98 -0.02 -1.11
CA ASN A 171 -12.39 0.48 -2.36
C ASN A 171 -13.16 -0.06 -3.57
N ARG A 172 -13.15 0.67 -4.70
CA ARG A 172 -13.83 0.26 -5.95
C ARG A 172 -13.35 -1.10 -6.46
N TRP A 173 -12.06 -1.40 -6.26
CA TRP A 173 -11.40 -2.64 -6.65
C TRP A 173 -11.34 -3.69 -5.52
N GLY A 174 -11.83 -3.35 -4.33
CA GLY A 174 -11.70 -4.20 -3.15
C GLY A 174 -12.79 -5.26 -3.04
N SER A 175 -12.57 -6.22 -2.14
CA SER A 175 -13.50 -7.30 -1.83
C SER A 175 -13.54 -7.58 -0.33
N THR A 176 -14.68 -8.05 0.15
CA THR A 176 -14.84 -8.59 1.51
C THR A 176 -14.49 -10.08 1.58
N ALA A 177 -14.06 -10.70 0.49
CA ALA A 177 -13.81 -12.14 0.41
C ALA A 177 -12.88 -12.67 1.53
N VAL A 178 -11.83 -11.92 1.89
CA VAL A 178 -10.89 -12.31 2.95
C VAL A 178 -11.58 -12.40 4.31
N ILE A 179 -12.35 -11.39 4.69
CA ILE A 179 -13.03 -11.32 6.00
C ILE A 179 -14.27 -12.22 6.06
N GLU A 180 -14.90 -12.47 4.91
CA GLU A 180 -16.08 -13.32 4.81
C GLU A 180 -15.74 -14.81 4.65
N HIS A 181 -14.47 -15.14 4.36
CA HIS A 181 -14.04 -16.50 4.07
C HIS A 181 -14.34 -17.47 5.24
N PRO A 182 -15.03 -18.61 5.00
CA PRO A 182 -15.44 -19.53 6.07
C PRO A 182 -14.29 -20.02 6.95
N VAL A 183 -13.14 -20.35 6.36
CA VAL A 183 -11.94 -20.78 7.10
C VAL A 183 -11.40 -19.67 8.01
N ILE A 184 -11.36 -18.43 7.54
CA ILE A 184 -10.86 -17.29 8.33
C ILE A 184 -11.82 -17.02 9.50
N LYS A 185 -13.13 -17.09 9.27
CA LYS A 185 -14.15 -17.00 10.33
C LYS A 185 -14.05 -18.13 11.35
N SER A 186 -13.81 -19.36 10.90
CA SER A 186 -13.65 -20.52 11.78
C SER A 186 -12.43 -20.38 12.68
N ILE A 187 -11.29 -19.96 12.11
CA ILE A 187 -10.08 -19.66 12.90
C ILE A 187 -10.34 -18.50 13.87
N ALA A 188 -11.04 -17.45 13.44
CA ALA A 188 -11.38 -16.33 14.30
C ALA A 188 -12.23 -16.76 15.52
N LEU A 189 -13.21 -17.63 15.31
CA LEU A 189 -14.02 -18.23 16.38
C LEU A 189 -13.15 -19.06 17.35
N LYS A 190 -12.25 -19.90 16.84
CA LYS A 190 -11.31 -20.70 17.66
C LYS A 190 -10.47 -19.83 18.60
N HIS A 191 -10.05 -18.65 18.14
CA HIS A 191 -9.19 -17.73 18.89
C HIS A 191 -9.93 -16.63 19.65
N ASN A 192 -11.28 -16.65 19.68
CA ASN A 192 -12.09 -15.56 20.23
C ASN A 192 -11.67 -14.17 19.67
N ALA A 193 -11.42 -14.14 18.36
CA ALA A 193 -10.89 -13.00 17.61
C ALA A 193 -11.85 -12.62 16.48
N THR A 194 -11.54 -11.51 15.78
CA THR A 194 -12.25 -11.16 14.54
C THR A 194 -11.53 -11.70 13.30
N PRO A 195 -12.24 -11.92 12.18
CA PRO A 195 -11.60 -12.30 10.91
C PRO A 195 -10.49 -11.35 10.47
N ALA A 196 -10.66 -10.05 10.76
CA ALA A 196 -9.64 -9.05 10.47
C ALA A 196 -8.36 -9.29 11.29
N GLN A 197 -8.49 -9.59 12.59
CA GLN A 197 -7.34 -9.90 13.44
C GLN A 197 -6.60 -11.16 12.97
N VAL A 198 -7.33 -12.20 12.54
CA VAL A 198 -6.73 -13.42 11.97
C VAL A 198 -5.94 -13.10 10.70
N ALA A 199 -6.52 -12.37 9.75
CA ALA A 199 -5.86 -12.02 8.50
C ALA A 199 -4.59 -11.17 8.72
N LEU A 200 -4.66 -10.19 9.63
CA LEU A 200 -3.51 -9.36 10.02
C LEU A 200 -2.42 -10.18 10.72
N ARG A 201 -2.81 -11.02 11.69
CA ARG A 201 -1.87 -11.87 12.42
C ARG A 201 -1.19 -12.87 11.49
N TRP A 202 -1.93 -13.44 10.54
CA TRP A 202 -1.38 -14.33 9.53
C TRP A 202 -0.27 -13.63 8.73
N GLY A 203 -0.49 -12.40 8.23
CA GLY A 203 0.52 -11.65 7.48
C GLY A 203 1.80 -11.43 8.29
N ILE A 204 1.65 -11.03 9.56
CA ILE A 204 2.76 -10.86 10.51
C ILE A 204 3.50 -12.19 10.76
N SER A 205 2.77 -13.30 10.91
CA SER A 205 3.38 -14.63 11.12
C SER A 205 4.22 -15.11 9.95
N LYS A 206 3.99 -14.59 8.74
CA LYS A 206 4.76 -14.89 7.53
C LYS A 206 5.96 -13.96 7.34
N GLY A 207 6.31 -13.14 8.34
CA GLY A 207 7.45 -12.23 8.35
C GLY A 207 7.20 -10.87 7.68
N ALA A 208 5.98 -10.59 7.23
CA ALA A 208 5.65 -9.32 6.58
C ALA A 208 5.17 -8.27 7.59
N SER A 209 5.37 -6.98 7.28
CA SER A 209 4.55 -5.93 7.89
C SER A 209 3.19 -5.89 7.22
N VAL A 210 2.13 -5.48 7.93
CA VAL A 210 0.78 -5.35 7.38
C VAL A 210 0.27 -3.92 7.54
N ILE A 211 -0.21 -3.33 6.45
CA ILE A 211 -0.72 -1.96 6.43
C ILE A 211 -2.24 -2.02 6.28
N VAL A 212 -2.94 -1.77 7.39
CA VAL A 212 -4.41 -1.82 7.45
C VAL A 212 -5.00 -0.44 7.63
N LYS A 213 -6.01 -0.12 6.83
CA LYS A 213 -6.68 1.16 6.85
C LYS A 213 -8.04 1.06 7.56
N SER A 214 -8.35 2.04 8.41
CA SER A 214 -9.67 2.26 8.97
C SER A 214 -9.83 3.73 9.36
N PHE A 215 -11.02 4.29 9.15
CA PHE A 215 -11.42 5.60 9.71
C PHE A 215 -12.28 5.46 10.98
N ASN A 216 -12.58 4.24 11.39
CA ASN A 216 -13.32 3.95 12.63
C ASN A 216 -12.31 3.57 13.73
N GLY A 217 -12.34 4.33 14.83
CA GLY A 217 -11.40 4.18 15.94
C GLY A 217 -11.53 2.86 16.71
N GLU A 218 -12.71 2.26 16.77
CA GLU A 218 -12.88 0.92 17.38
C GLU A 218 -12.19 -0.14 16.53
N ARG A 219 -12.41 -0.11 15.20
CA ARG A 219 -11.70 -0.99 14.25
C ARG A 219 -10.18 -0.79 14.29
N MET A 220 -9.69 0.43 14.48
CA MET A 220 -8.24 0.67 14.64
C MET A 220 -7.68 -0.02 15.90
N ARG A 221 -8.40 0.09 17.03
CA ARG A 221 -8.02 -0.61 18.27
C ARG A 221 -8.13 -2.13 18.13
N GLU A 222 -9.17 -2.61 17.45
CA GLU A 222 -9.36 -4.02 17.12
C GLU A 222 -8.21 -4.57 16.27
N ASN A 223 -7.86 -3.89 15.18
CA ASN A 223 -6.78 -4.27 14.28
C ASN A 223 -5.44 -4.34 15.02
N LYS A 224 -5.15 -3.39 15.93
CA LYS A 224 -3.93 -3.41 16.75
C LYS A 224 -3.83 -4.67 17.63
N ARG A 225 -4.95 -5.13 18.17
CA ARG A 225 -5.01 -6.38 18.98
C ARG A 225 -4.73 -7.65 18.19
N ALA A 226 -4.59 -7.58 16.86
CA ALA A 226 -4.08 -8.70 16.07
C ALA A 226 -2.67 -9.13 16.51
N LEU A 227 -1.88 -8.24 17.12
CA LEU A 227 -0.56 -8.55 17.67
C LEU A 227 -0.60 -9.57 18.81
N ASP A 228 -1.73 -9.64 19.53
CA ASP A 228 -1.91 -10.50 20.70
C ASP A 228 -2.37 -11.93 20.31
N ILE A 229 -2.83 -12.12 19.07
CA ILE A 229 -3.31 -13.41 18.58
C ILE A 229 -2.13 -14.35 18.31
N LYS A 230 -2.29 -15.64 18.63
CA LYS A 230 -1.31 -16.68 18.32
C LYS A 230 -1.98 -17.77 17.48
N LEU A 231 -1.79 -17.71 16.17
CA LEU A 231 -2.19 -18.78 15.26
C LEU A 231 -1.27 -19.99 15.46
N ASP A 232 -1.83 -21.19 15.48
CA ASP A 232 -1.08 -22.43 15.53
C ASP A 232 -0.84 -23.02 14.13
N ASP A 233 -0.04 -24.09 14.06
CA ASP A 233 0.35 -24.72 12.79
C ASP A 233 -0.86 -25.24 12.00
N GLN A 234 -1.94 -25.64 12.69
CA GLN A 234 -3.16 -26.10 12.05
C GLN A 234 -3.90 -24.92 11.37
N ASP A 235 -4.01 -23.78 12.06
CA ASP A 235 -4.60 -22.57 11.48
C ASP A 235 -3.83 -22.12 10.22
N LEU A 236 -2.49 -22.11 10.33
CA LEU A 236 -1.62 -21.73 9.22
C LEU A 236 -1.75 -22.72 8.06
N SER A 237 -1.79 -24.03 8.34
CA SER A 237 -2.01 -25.06 7.32
C SER A 237 -3.36 -24.91 6.63
N PHE A 238 -4.42 -24.52 7.34
CA PHE A 238 -5.72 -24.29 6.71
C PHE A 238 -5.69 -23.06 5.78
N ILE A 239 -4.97 -22.00 6.17
CA ILE A 239 -4.81 -20.81 5.31
C ILE A 239 -3.95 -21.14 4.08
N ASP A 240 -2.90 -21.94 4.24
CA ASP A 240 -2.00 -22.29 3.14
C ASP A 240 -2.68 -23.15 2.06
N GLN A 241 -3.80 -23.81 2.39
CA GLN A 241 -4.64 -24.59 1.46
C GLN A 241 -5.70 -23.76 0.71
N LEU A 242 -5.87 -22.48 1.05
CA LEU A 242 -6.84 -21.63 0.38
C LEU A 242 -6.44 -21.38 -1.08
N GLU A 243 -7.44 -21.36 -1.96
CA GLU A 243 -7.27 -20.93 -3.35
C GLU A 243 -6.78 -19.48 -3.37
N GLU A 244 -5.73 -19.23 -4.17
CA GLU A 244 -5.18 -17.89 -4.32
C GLU A 244 -5.90 -17.11 -5.41
N TRP A 245 -6.24 -15.87 -5.09
CA TRP A 245 -6.83 -14.91 -6.01
C TRP A 245 -6.37 -13.50 -5.67
N LYS A 246 -5.73 -12.85 -6.64
CA LYS A 246 -5.30 -11.46 -6.57
C LYS A 246 -6.50 -10.52 -6.78
N ILE A 247 -6.77 -9.65 -5.83
CA ILE A 247 -7.85 -8.65 -5.87
C ILE A 247 -7.36 -7.38 -6.59
N MET A 248 -6.19 -6.84 -6.22
CA MET A 248 -5.59 -5.69 -6.90
C MET A 248 -4.79 -6.16 -8.13
N ARG A 249 -5.50 -6.51 -9.20
CA ARG A 249 -4.92 -7.02 -10.45
C ARG A 249 -4.24 -5.94 -11.31
N GLY A 250 -4.60 -4.67 -11.13
CA GLY A 250 -4.06 -3.57 -11.94
C GLY A 250 -4.59 -3.53 -13.38
N ASP A 251 -5.83 -3.97 -13.64
CA ASP A 251 -6.41 -4.02 -14.99
C ASP A 251 -6.42 -2.64 -15.69
N PHE A 252 -6.46 -1.56 -14.92
CA PHE A 252 -6.41 -0.19 -15.42
C PHE A 252 -5.01 0.25 -15.90
N LEU A 253 -3.98 -0.56 -15.71
CA LEU A 253 -2.60 -0.28 -16.11
C LEU A 253 -2.18 -1.02 -17.40
N VAL A 254 -3.06 -1.85 -17.96
CA VAL A 254 -2.75 -2.66 -19.14
C VAL A 254 -3.65 -2.27 -20.31
N ASN A 255 -3.06 -2.17 -21.50
CA ASN A 255 -3.82 -1.95 -22.74
C ASN A 255 -2.99 -2.39 -23.96
N GLN A 256 -3.64 -2.54 -25.11
CA GLN A 256 -2.96 -3.05 -26.31
C GLN A 256 -2.09 -2.00 -27.01
N THR A 257 -2.30 -0.70 -26.80
CA THR A 257 -1.68 0.33 -27.65
C THR A 257 -0.44 0.97 -27.01
N THR A 258 -0.60 1.59 -25.84
CA THR A 258 0.34 2.55 -25.25
C THR A 258 0.97 2.06 -23.97
N SER A 259 0.26 1.26 -23.16
CA SER A 259 0.82 0.70 -21.93
C SER A 259 2.05 -0.14 -22.25
N PRO A 260 3.10 -0.10 -21.40
CA PRO A 260 4.22 -1.02 -21.49
C PRO A 260 3.80 -2.49 -21.33
N TYR A 261 2.61 -2.74 -20.74
CA TYR A 261 2.06 -4.08 -20.51
C TYR A 261 0.79 -4.29 -21.33
N LYS A 262 0.79 -5.32 -22.18
CA LYS A 262 -0.33 -5.70 -23.05
C LYS A 262 -1.32 -6.63 -22.37
N SER A 263 -0.97 -7.21 -21.23
CA SER A 263 -1.86 -8.06 -20.45
C SER A 263 -1.48 -8.00 -18.97
N ILE A 264 -2.40 -8.46 -18.12
CA ILE A 264 -2.15 -8.62 -16.69
C ILE A 264 -1.01 -9.62 -16.43
N GLN A 265 -0.91 -10.67 -17.25
CA GLN A 265 0.20 -11.62 -17.19
C GLN A 265 1.55 -10.94 -17.40
N GLN A 266 1.65 -9.99 -18.34
CA GLN A 266 2.87 -9.22 -18.54
C GLN A 266 3.16 -8.25 -17.39
N LEU A 267 2.12 -7.61 -16.83
CA LEU A 267 2.28 -6.74 -15.66
C LEU A 267 2.85 -7.51 -14.45
N TRP A 268 2.44 -8.76 -14.25
CA TRP A 268 2.84 -9.57 -13.10
C TRP A 268 3.88 -10.66 -13.39
N ASP A 269 4.36 -10.76 -14.62
CA ASP A 269 5.26 -11.85 -15.06
C ASP A 269 4.71 -13.24 -14.68
N ASP A 270 3.44 -13.45 -15.04
CA ASP A 270 2.62 -14.64 -14.75
C ASP A 270 2.34 -14.91 -13.25
N GLU A 271 2.68 -13.99 -12.34
CA GLU A 271 2.33 -14.06 -10.92
C GLU A 271 0.90 -13.53 -10.66
N ILE A 272 -0.11 -14.13 -11.30
CA ILE A 272 -1.51 -13.72 -11.26
C ILE A 272 -2.50 -14.89 -11.23
#